data_AF-A0A0U2XD20-F1
#
_entry.id   AF-A0A0U2XD20-F1
#
_cell.length_a   1.000
_cell.length_b   1.000
_cell.length_c   1.000
_cell.angle_alpha   90.00
_cell.angle_beta   90.00
_cell.angle_gamma   90.00
#
_symmetry.space_group_name_H-M   'P 1'
#
loop_
_entity.id
_entity.type
_entity.pdbx_description
1 polymer ?
#
loop_
_entity_poly.entity_id
_entity_poly.type
_entity_poly.pdbx_seq_one_letter_code
_entity_poly.pdbx_strand_id
1 'polypeptide(L)' 'MSIKSKIDCPECGVPIHFESSLLLAGQAFSCSNPSCGVTISLTATDKEVVSDAFDKFEQMRNEATHQAGRYDA' A
#
# COMPACT_ATOMS: atom_id res chain seq x y z
N MET A 1 -5.01 -9.12 4.68
CA MET A 1 -4.15 -9.60 3.57
C MET A 1 -2.92 -8.70 3.48
N SER A 2 -1.76 -9.25 3.11
CA SER A 2 -0.52 -8.48 2.94
C SER A 2 -0.37 -8.03 1.49
N ILE A 3 -0.56 -6.73 1.22
CA ILE A 3 -0.44 -6.17 -0.14
C ILE A 3 1.01 -5.72 -0.37
N LYS A 4 1.75 -6.46 -1.19
CA LYS A 4 3.12 -6.12 -1.60
C LYS A 4 3.08 -5.13 -2.77
N SER A 5 3.68 -3.97 -2.58
CA SER A 5 3.73 -2.88 -3.55
C SER A 5 5.18 -2.45 -3.78
N LYS A 6 5.39 -1.64 -4.81
CA LYS A 6 6.68 -1.02 -5.10
C LYS A 6 6.51 0.45 -5.47
N ILE A 7 7.47 1.27 -5.09
CA ILE A 7 7.64 2.63 -5.62
C ILE A 7 9.06 2.77 -6.16
N ASP A 8 9.27 3.64 -7.14
CA ASP A 8 10.62 3.94 -7.61
C ASP A 8 11.29 4.94 -6.67
N CYS A 9 12.55 4.67 -6.30
CA CYS A 9 13.32 5.57 -5.45
C CYS A 9 13.58 6.89 -6.19
N PRO A 10 13.29 8.06 -5.59
CA PRO A 10 13.47 9.36 -6.24
C PRO A 10 14.94 9.71 -6.54
N GLU A 11 15.89 9.15 -5.77
CA GLU A 11 17.32 9.47 -5.91
C GLU A 11 18.05 8.57 -6.91
N CYS A 12 17.74 7.26 -6.93
CA CYS A 12 18.50 6.29 -7.73
C CYS A 12 17.64 5.48 -8.71
N GLY A 13 16.33 5.69 -8.75
CA GLY A 13 15.40 4.97 -9.62
C GLY A 13 15.21 3.49 -9.28
N VAL A 14 15.92 2.95 -8.28
CA VAL A 14 15.80 1.55 -7.87
C VAL A 14 14.46 1.34 -7.15
N PRO A 15 13.68 0.29 -7.50
CA PRO A 15 12.40 0.03 -6.87
C PRO A 15 12.56 -0.31 -5.38
N ILE A 16 11.82 0.39 -4.54
CA ILE A 16 11.65 0.12 -3.12
C ILE A 16 10.42 -0.77 -2.95
N HIS A 17 10.63 -2.00 -2.55
CA HIS A 17 9.56 -2.94 -2.24
C HIS A 17 9.09 -2.77 -0.80
N PHE A 18 7.78 -2.67 -0.60
CA PHE A 18 7.20 -2.54 0.73
C PHE A 18 5.88 -3.30 0.83
N GLU A 19 5.48 -3.58 2.06
CA GLU A 19 4.18 -4.13 2.36
C GLU A 19 3.26 -3.02 2.85
N SER A 20 2.15 -2.82 2.15
CA SER A 20 1.26 -1.67 2.37
C SER A 20 0.66 -1.68 3.78
N SER A 21 0.32 -2.87 4.30
CA SER A 21 -0.14 -3.08 5.68
C SER A 21 0.88 -2.62 6.72
N LEU A 22 2.15 -2.93 6.52
CA LEU A 22 3.23 -2.56 7.41
C LEU A 22 3.57 -1.06 7.30
N LEU A 23 3.54 -0.51 6.09
CA LEU A 23 3.69 0.94 5.88
C LEU A 23 2.57 1.72 6.59
N LEU A 24 1.32 1.26 6.47
CA LEU A 24 0.17 1.83 7.19
C LEU A 24 0.29 1.70 8.71
N ALA A 25 0.84 0.58 9.19
CA ALA A 25 1.17 0.40 10.61
C ALA A 25 2.26 1.37 11.08
N GLY A 26 2.99 2.03 10.18
CA GLY A 26 4.03 3.03 10.48
C GLY A 26 5.45 2.49 10.35
N GLN A 27 5.64 1.32 9.74
CA GLN A 27 6.97 0.81 9.43
C GLN A 27 7.61 1.62 8.31
N ALA A 28 8.92 1.86 8.44
CA ALA A 28 9.72 2.50 7.41
C ALA A 28 10.41 1.46 6.52
N PHE A 29 10.60 1.79 5.25
CA PHE A 29 11.26 0.94 4.26
C PHE A 29 12.41 1.69 3.62
N SER A 30 13.59 1.08 3.60
CA SER A 30 14.78 1.67 2.99
C SER A 30 14.99 1.16 1.58
N CYS A 31 15.56 2.01 0.74
CA CYS A 31 15.97 1.67 -0.61
C CYS A 31 16.97 0.50 -0.56
N SER A 32 16.78 -0.47 -1.46
CA SER A 32 17.64 -1.65 -1.56
C SER A 32 19.07 -1.33 -2.05
N ASN A 33 19.29 -0.12 -2.56
CA ASN A 33 20.63 0.35 -2.89
C ASN A 33 21.34 0.89 -1.64
N PRO A 34 22.37 0.21 -1.11
CA PRO A 34 23.07 0.64 0.10
C PRO A 34 23.81 1.98 -0.04
N SER A 35 24.07 2.42 -1.28
CA SER A 35 24.71 3.72 -1.55
C SER A 35 23.72 4.89 -1.57
N CYS A 36 22.42 4.61 -1.65
CA CYS A 36 21.36 5.62 -1.72
C CYS A 36 20.89 6.03 -0.31
N GLY A 37 20.62 5.04 0.55
CA GLY A 37 20.22 5.29 1.94
C GLY A 37 18.84 5.95 2.13
N VAL A 38 18.08 6.17 1.06
CA VAL A 38 16.72 6.75 1.14
C VAL A 38 15.79 5.82 1.91
N THR A 39 15.04 6.41 2.83
CA THR A 39 14.01 5.70 3.61
C THR A 39 12.66 6.38 3.40
N ILE A 40 11.63 5.56 3.20
CA ILE A 40 10.24 6.00 3.10
C ILE A 40 9.46 5.54 4.33
N SER A 41 8.57 6.40 4.83
CA SER A 41 7.64 6.09 5.90
C SER A 41 6.36 6.91 5.71
N LEU A 42 5.23 6.38 6.20
CA LEU A 42 3.98 7.12 6.25
C LEU A 42 4.00 8.06 7.45
N THR A 43 3.91 9.37 7.18
CA THR A 43 3.73 10.40 8.20
C THR A 43 2.42 10.16 8.96
N ALA A 44 2.45 10.32 10.28
CA ALA A 44 1.31 10.02 11.15
C ALA A 44 0.05 10.81 10.79
N THR A 45 0.22 12.00 10.19
CA THR A 45 -0.85 12.90 9.77
C THR A 45 -1.74 12.33 8.66
N ASP A 46 -1.24 11.37 7.87
CA ASP A 46 -1.99 10.81 6.73
C ASP A 46 -2.53 9.40 7.00
N LYS A 47 -2.25 8.82 8.17
CA LYS A 47 -2.67 7.46 8.52
C LYS A 47 -4.18 7.28 8.46
N GLU A 48 -4.94 8.24 8.98
CA GLU A 48 -6.41 8.18 9.00
C GLU A 48 -6.97 8.23 7.57
N VAL A 49 -6.48 9.16 6.74
CA VAL A 49 -6.93 9.31 5.34
C VAL A 49 -6.64 8.07 4.51
N VAL A 50 -5.45 7.47 4.68
CA VAL A 50 -5.07 6.28 3.91
C VAL A 50 -5.80 5.03 4.44
N SER A 51 -6.03 4.91 5.75
CA SER A 51 -6.87 3.84 6.32
C SER A 51 -8.29 3.90 5.77
N ASP A 52 -8.92 5.07 5.81
CA ASP A 52 -10.28 5.29 5.29
C ASP A 52 -10.39 4.96 3.79
N ALA A 53 -9.37 5.28 3.01
CA ALA A 53 -9.34 4.97 1.58
C ALA A 53 -9.25 3.45 1.33
N PHE A 54 -8.42 2.74 2.11
CA PHE A 54 -8.31 1.27 2.03
C PHE A 54 -9.60 0.58 2.46
N ASP A 55 -10.24 1.03 3.53
CA ASP A 55 -11.50 0.45 4.01
C ASP A 55 -12.61 0.61 2.97
N LYS A 56 -12.73 1.79 2.36
CA LYS A 56 -13.67 2.02 1.25
C LYS A 56 -13.37 1.15 0.04
N PHE A 57 -12.09 0.97 -0.30
CA PHE A 57 -11.69 0.08 -1.40
C PHE A 57 -12.09 -1.37 -1.12
N GLU A 58 -11.88 -1.88 0.09
CA GLU A 58 -12.29 -3.23 0.46
C GLU A 58 -13.81 -3.41 0.40
N GLN A 59 -14.57 -2.40 0.85
CA GLN A 59 -16.02 -2.40 0.75
C GLN A 59 -16.48 -2.49 -0.71
N MET A 60 -15.96 -1.63 -1.58
CA MET A 60 -16.30 -1.65 -3.01
C MET A 60 -15.94 -2.97 -3.69
N ARG A 61 -14.76 -3.55 -3.37
CA ARG A 61 -14.35 -4.86 -3.88
C ARG A 61 -15.32 -5.97 -3.44
N ASN A 62 -15.72 -5.98 -2.17
CA ASN A 62 -16.65 -6.98 -1.65
C ASN A 62 -18.02 -6.83 -2.31
N GLU A 63 -18.54 -5.60 -2.44
CA GLU A 63 -19.79 -5.31 -3.14
C GLU A 63 -19.76 -5.76 -4.61
N ALA A 64 -18.68 -5.45 -5.34
CA ALA A 64 -18.49 -5.89 -6.72
C ALA A 64 -18.43 -7.43 -6.84
N THR A 65 -17.79 -8.10 -5.88
CA THR A 65 -17.72 -9.56 -5.83
C THR A 65 -19.09 -10.17 -5.55
N HIS A 66 -19.92 -9.54 -4.69
CA HIS A 66 -21.29 -9.98 -4.43
C HIS A 66 -22.24 -9.74 -5.63
N GLN A 67 -21.99 -8.73 -6.45
CA GLN A 67 -22.77 -8.48 -7.66
C GLN A 67 -22.42 -9.45 -8.80
N ALA A 68 -21.15 -9.87 -8.90
CA ALA A 68 -20.71 -10.84 -9.91
C ALA A 68 -21.24 -12.28 -9.67
N GLY A 69 -21.74 -12.61 -8.47
CA GLY A 69 -22.32 -13.92 -8.14
C GLY A 69 -23.83 -14.05 -8.31
N ARG A 70 -24.53 -13.03 -8.85
CA ARG A 70 -26.00 -13.01 -8.99
C ARG A 70 -26.53 -13.14 -10.43
N TYR A 71 -25.65 -13.36 -11.41
CA TYR A 71 -26.04 -13.61 -12.81
C TYR A 71 -25.76 -15.06 -13.22
N ASP A 72 -26.33 -16.03 -12.51
CA ASP A 72 -26.41 -17.44 -12.94
C ASP A 72 -27.61 -18.10 -12.23
N ALA A 73 -28.82 -17.60 -12.51
CA ALA A 73 -30.09 -18.26 -12.17
C ALA A 73 -31.00 -18.27 -13.41
#